data_AF-A0A3D5RPX5-F1
#
_entry.id   AF-A0A3D5RPX5-F1
#
_cell.length_a   1.000
_cell.length_b   1.000
_cell.length_c   1.000
_cell.angle_alpha   90.00
_cell.angle_beta   90.00
_cell.angle_gamma   90.00
#
_symmetry.space_group_name_H-M   'P 1'
#
loop_
_entity.id
_entity.type
_entity.pdbx_description
1 polymer ?
#
loop_
_entity_poly.entity_id
_entity_poly.type
_entity_poly.pdbx_seq_one_letter_code
_entity_poly.pdbx_strand_id
1 'polypeptide(L)'
;KRRCLYHWVDYPTVERERAILNVRVPEAGEKLGMQVVHFVQTLRGMDLFKAPGIAETLDWSQALLALGVRELDSETVESTLGVVLKYQDDISLVGGKLNTVIDTARRSAQNL
;
A
#
# COMPACT_ATOMS: atom_id res chain seq x y z
N LYS A 1 19.25 -12.90 25.14
CA LYS A 1 17.77 -12.93 25.14
C LYS A 1 17.08 -12.48 26.44
N ARG A 2 17.77 -11.95 27.47
CA ARG A 2 17.13 -11.47 28.73
C ARG A 2 17.36 -9.98 29.05
N ARG A 3 17.75 -9.18 28.05
CA ARG A 3 18.11 -7.76 28.20
C ARG A 3 17.56 -6.90 27.05
N CYS A 4 16.43 -7.30 26.48
CA CYS A 4 15.77 -6.52 25.42
C CYS A 4 14.31 -6.34 25.82
N LEU A 5 13.81 -5.10 25.72
CA LEU A 5 12.39 -4.82 25.72
C LEU A 5 11.86 -5.06 24.30
N TYR A 6 10.82 -5.88 24.19
CA TYR A 6 10.08 -6.01 22.95
C TYR A 6 8.84 -5.14 23.04
N HIS A 7 8.68 -4.25 22.08
CA HIS A 7 7.47 -3.47 21.90
C HIS A 7 6.95 -3.73 20.50
N TRP A 8 5.71 -4.18 20.42
CA TRP A 8 5.02 -4.36 19.15
C TRP A 8 4.33 -3.05 18.79
N VAL A 9 4.47 -2.66 17.53
CA VAL A 9 3.84 -1.49 16.95
C VAL A 9 2.90 -1.99 15.87
N ASP A 10 1.62 -1.68 16.03
CA ASP A 10 0.60 -2.02 15.04
C ASP A 10 0.73 -1.18 13.78
N TYR A 11 0.08 -1.61 12.70
CA TYR A 11 -0.01 -0.80 11.50
C TYR A 11 -0.78 0.49 11.78
N PRO A 12 -0.35 1.63 11.23
CA PRO A 12 -1.04 2.90 11.44
C PRO A 12 -2.43 2.90 10.79
N THR A 13 -3.28 3.81 11.24
CA THR A 13 -4.54 4.14 10.56
C THR A 13 -4.27 4.76 9.19
N VAL A 14 -5.30 4.84 8.34
CA VAL A 14 -5.25 5.53 7.04
C VAL A 14 -4.71 6.94 7.19
N GLU A 15 -5.22 7.70 8.16
CA GLU A 15 -4.85 9.11 8.37
C GLU A 15 -3.38 9.23 8.79
N ARG A 16 -2.93 8.34 9.69
CA ARG A 16 -1.55 8.35 10.17
C ARG A 16 -0.57 7.92 9.08
N GLU A 17 -0.91 6.89 8.31
CA GLU A 17 -0.11 6.44 7.18
C GLU A 17 -0.02 7.49 6.08
N ARG A 18 -1.14 8.14 5.76
CA ARG A 18 -1.20 9.27 4.82
C ARG A 18 -0.30 10.42 5.27
N ALA A 19 -0.31 10.76 6.56
CA ALA A 19 0.58 11.78 7.13
C ALA A 19 2.05 11.38 7.00
N ILE A 20 2.41 10.12 7.24
CA ILE A 20 3.78 9.61 7.06
C ILE A 20 4.18 9.74 5.58
N LEU A 21 3.32 9.28 4.67
CA LEU A 21 3.58 9.34 3.22
C LEU A 21 3.75 10.78 2.74
N ASN A 22 2.95 11.73 3.23
CA ASN A 22 3.11 13.15 2.92
C ASN A 22 4.47 13.73 3.33
N VAL A 23 5.03 13.27 4.45
CA VAL A 23 6.35 13.74 4.91
C VAL A 23 7.48 13.08 4.11
N ARG A 24 7.29 11.82 3.70
CA ARG A 24 8.37 11.00 3.13
C ARG A 24 8.39 10.98 1.60
N VAL A 25 7.23 11.12 0.96
CA VAL A 25 7.01 11.08 -0.50
C VAL A 25 5.97 12.15 -0.88
N PRO A 26 6.22 13.44 -0.64
CA PRO A 26 5.26 14.52 -0.92
C PRO A 26 4.85 14.60 -2.40
N GLU A 27 5.69 14.14 -3.32
CA GLU A 27 5.48 14.17 -4.77
C GLU A 27 4.35 13.25 -5.24
N ALA A 28 3.91 12.30 -4.40
CA ALA A 28 2.75 11.46 -4.66
C ALA A 28 1.47 12.31 -4.77
N GLY A 29 1.42 13.46 -4.11
CA GLY A 29 0.23 14.30 -4.07
C GLY A 29 -0.96 13.62 -3.39
N GLU A 30 -2.09 14.32 -3.36
CA GLU A 30 -3.26 13.86 -2.60
C GLU A 30 -3.89 12.60 -3.20
N LYS A 31 -4.14 12.62 -4.51
CA LYS A 31 -4.89 11.57 -5.19
C LYS A 31 -4.17 10.22 -5.14
N LEU A 32 -2.94 10.15 -5.66
CA LEU A 32 -2.17 8.91 -5.67
C LEU A 32 -1.83 8.47 -4.24
N GLY A 33 -1.41 9.40 -3.38
CA GLY A 33 -1.07 9.10 -1.99
C GLY A 33 -2.22 8.42 -1.23
N MET A 34 -3.44 8.96 -1.33
CA MET A 34 -4.62 8.33 -0.71
C MET A 34 -4.95 6.96 -1.32
N GLN A 35 -4.86 6.82 -2.65
CA GLN A 35 -5.11 5.54 -3.32
C GLN A 35 -4.11 4.45 -2.88
N VAL A 36 -2.82 4.77 -2.80
CA VAL A 36 -1.78 3.84 -2.30
C VAL A 36 -2.10 3.41 -0.87
N VAL A 37 -2.37 4.36 0.03
CA VAL A 37 -2.67 4.06 1.44
C VAL A 37 -3.89 3.14 1.55
N HIS A 38 -4.99 3.46 0.88
CA HIS A 38 -6.18 2.62 0.91
C HIS A 38 -5.98 1.24 0.28
N PHE A 39 -5.16 1.15 -0.77
CA PHE A 39 -4.80 -0.12 -1.37
C PHE A 39 -4.06 -1.00 -0.35
N VAL A 40 -3.01 -0.48 0.29
CA VAL A 40 -2.24 -1.19 1.31
C VAL A 40 -3.10 -1.56 2.53
N GLN A 41 -3.96 -0.66 2.98
CA GLN A 41 -4.88 -0.93 4.09
C GLN A 41 -5.87 -2.05 3.77
N THR A 42 -6.35 -2.10 2.53
CA THR A 42 -7.21 -3.19 2.05
C THR A 42 -6.46 -4.52 2.07
N LEU A 43 -5.19 -4.53 1.63
CA LEU A 43 -4.34 -5.73 1.68
C LEU A 43 -4.13 -6.24 3.12
N ARG A 44 -3.97 -5.35 4.11
CA ARG A 44 -3.82 -5.73 5.52
C ARG A 44 -5.06 -6.41 6.11
N GLY A 45 -6.23 -6.23 5.50
CA GLY A 45 -7.47 -6.92 5.85
C GLY A 45 -7.68 -8.26 5.13
N MET A 46 -6.77 -8.64 4.23
CA MET A 46 -6.82 -9.92 3.52
C MET A 46 -6.02 -10.99 4.27
N ASP A 47 -6.34 -12.26 4.00
CA ASP A 47 -5.64 -13.43 4.54
C ASP A 47 -4.29 -13.64 3.83
N LEU A 48 -3.36 -12.70 4.03
CA LEU A 48 -2.01 -12.73 3.49
C LEU A 48 -1.07 -13.43 4.46
N PHE A 49 -0.13 -14.19 3.93
CA PHE A 49 0.96 -14.75 4.73
C PHE A 49 1.79 -13.65 5.38
N LYS A 50 2.06 -12.57 4.64
CA LYS A 50 2.74 -11.39 5.19
C LYS A 50 2.12 -10.10 4.71
N ALA A 51 1.37 -9.45 5.60
CA ALA A 51 0.79 -8.14 5.33
C ALA A 51 1.87 -7.07 5.11
N PRO A 52 1.68 -6.17 4.12
CA PRO A 52 2.64 -5.10 3.82
C PRO A 52 2.72 -4.08 4.96
N GLY A 53 3.93 -3.63 5.27
CA GLY A 53 4.20 -2.60 6.25
C GLY A 53 4.26 -1.20 5.64
N ILE A 54 4.79 -0.27 6.45
CA ILE A 54 4.97 1.13 6.02
C ILE A 54 6.10 1.26 5.00
N ALA A 55 7.14 0.44 5.12
CA ALA A 55 8.25 0.43 4.16
C ALA A 55 7.73 0.14 2.74
N GLU A 56 6.92 -0.91 2.59
CA GLU A 56 6.32 -1.26 1.30
C GLU A 56 5.44 -0.14 0.73
N THR A 57 4.72 0.59 1.57
CA THR A 57 3.89 1.73 1.16
C THR A 57 4.76 2.85 0.56
N LEU A 58 5.86 3.19 1.23
CA LEU A 58 6.78 4.24 0.79
C LEU A 58 7.55 3.83 -0.48
N ASP A 59 8.03 2.59 -0.52
CA ASP A 59 8.79 2.06 -1.65
C ASP A 59 7.90 1.96 -2.90
N TRP A 60 6.66 1.50 -2.74
CA TRP A 60 5.72 1.41 -3.85
C TRP A 60 5.28 2.78 -4.36
N SER A 61 5.07 3.74 -3.46
CA SER A 61 4.78 5.13 -3.86
C SER A 61 5.89 5.73 -4.72
N GLN A 62 7.15 5.51 -4.34
CA GLN A 62 8.30 5.97 -5.12
C GLN A 62 8.40 5.25 -6.47
N ALA A 63 8.15 3.94 -6.51
CA ALA A 63 8.14 3.17 -7.76
C ALA A 63 7.06 3.67 -8.72
N LEU A 64 5.85 3.91 -8.24
CA LEU A 64 4.75 4.47 -9.03
C LEU A 64 5.10 5.85 -9.60
N LEU A 65 5.72 6.72 -8.79
CA LEU A 65 6.19 8.03 -9.25
C LEU A 65 7.29 7.93 -10.30
N ALA A 66 8.23 7.01 -10.13
CA ALA A 66 9.30 6.77 -11.11
C ALA A 66 8.73 6.28 -12.45
N LEU A 67 7.60 5.59 -12.43
CA LEU A 67 6.84 5.17 -13.62
C LEU A 67 5.93 6.27 -14.18
N GLY A 68 5.89 7.46 -13.56
CA GLY A 68 5.05 8.57 -13.99
C GLY A 68 3.57 8.42 -13.63
N VAL A 69 3.22 7.47 -12.77
CA VAL A 69 1.83 7.19 -12.37
C VAL A 69 1.31 8.32 -11.50
N ARG A 70 0.06 8.73 -11.75
CA ARG A 70 -0.66 9.75 -10.96
C ARG A 70 -1.97 9.24 -10.36
N GLU A 71 -2.40 8.05 -10.77
CA GLU A 71 -3.59 7.34 -10.30
C GLU A 71 -3.36 5.85 -10.54
N LEU A 72 -3.71 5.00 -9.56
CA LEU A 72 -3.54 3.56 -9.67
C LEU A 72 -4.40 3.01 -10.80
N ASP A 73 -3.84 2.26 -11.74
CA ASP A 73 -4.55 1.49 -12.78
C ASP A 73 -4.15 0.01 -12.72
N SER A 74 -4.95 -0.88 -13.33
CA SER A 74 -4.75 -2.33 -13.21
C SER A 74 -3.42 -2.81 -13.77
N GLU A 75 -2.98 -2.28 -14.91
CA GLU A 75 -1.74 -2.73 -15.57
C GLU A 75 -0.52 -2.36 -14.72
N THR A 76 -0.46 -1.11 -14.26
CA THR A 76 0.66 -0.65 -13.44
C THR A 76 0.68 -1.33 -12.07
N VAL A 77 -0.49 -1.51 -11.44
CA VAL A 77 -0.55 -2.19 -10.14
C VAL A 77 -0.11 -3.65 -10.29
N GLU A 78 -0.62 -4.37 -11.29
CA GLU A 78 -0.27 -5.79 -11.51
C GLU A 78 1.24 -5.98 -11.70
N SER A 79 1.86 -5.16 -12.55
CA SER A 79 3.30 -5.21 -12.83
C SER A 79 4.18 -4.79 -11.64
N THR A 80 3.62 -4.11 -10.64
CA THR A 80 4.36 -3.61 -9.46
C THR A 80 3.95 -4.26 -8.14
N LEU A 81 3.05 -5.25 -8.14
CA LEU A 81 2.59 -5.95 -6.94
C LEU A 81 3.75 -6.55 -6.11
N GLY A 82 4.83 -6.99 -6.76
CA GLY A 82 6.02 -7.53 -6.08
C GLY A 82 6.77 -6.52 -5.21
N VAL A 83 6.54 -5.22 -5.40
CA VAL A 83 7.06 -4.18 -4.49
C VAL A 83 6.37 -4.26 -3.14
N VAL A 84 5.07 -4.56 -3.12
CA VAL A 84 4.22 -4.58 -1.93
C VAL A 84 4.16 -5.97 -1.29
N LEU A 85 4.07 -7.02 -2.10
CA LEU A 85 3.90 -8.40 -1.64
C LEU A 85 5.16 -9.22 -1.94
N LYS A 86 5.65 -9.94 -0.93
CA LYS A 86 6.92 -10.69 -1.02
C LYS A 86 6.73 -12.18 -1.31
N TYR A 87 5.51 -12.68 -1.22
CA TYR A 87 5.19 -14.09 -1.40
C TYR A 87 4.36 -14.29 -2.67
N GLN A 88 4.72 -15.29 -3.47
CA GLN A 88 4.04 -15.58 -4.74
C GLN A 88 2.56 -15.95 -4.52
N ASP A 89 2.25 -16.65 -3.42
CA ASP A 89 0.88 -17.02 -3.06
C ASP A 89 0.04 -15.79 -2.72
N ASP A 90 0.60 -14.82 -1.99
CA ASP A 90 -0.05 -13.53 -1.70
C ASP A 90 -0.30 -12.74 -2.99
N ILE A 91 0.67 -12.69 -3.91
CA ILE A 91 0.52 -12.05 -5.22
C ILE A 91 -0.60 -12.72 -6.02
N SER A 92 -0.64 -14.06 -6.04
CA SER A 92 -1.65 -14.83 -6.77
C SER A 92 -3.06 -14.63 -6.20
N LEU A 93 -3.17 -14.61 -4.86
CA LEU A 93 -4.43 -14.33 -4.15
C LEU A 93 -4.97 -12.93 -4.47
N VAL A 94 -4.10 -11.92 -4.45
CA VAL A 94 -4.46 -10.53 -4.72
C VAL A 94 -4.75 -10.31 -6.20
N GLY A 95 -3.99 -10.95 -7.10
CA GLY A 95 -4.22 -10.90 -8.55
C GLY A 95 -5.64 -11.31 -8.93
N GLY A 96 -6.19 -12.35 -8.31
CA GLY A 96 -7.58 -12.77 -8.52
C GLY A 96 -8.65 -11.76 -8.07
N LYS A 97 -8.27 -10.74 -7.30
CA LYS A 97 -9.16 -9.71 -6.74
C LYS A 97 -8.72 -8.29 -7.09
N LEU A 98 -7.74 -8.12 -7.99
CA LEU A 98 -6.99 -6.89 -8.16
C LEU A 98 -7.88 -5.68 -8.47
N ASN A 99 -8.76 -5.82 -9.45
CA ASN A 99 -9.67 -4.75 -9.86
C ASN A 99 -10.58 -4.31 -8.69
N THR A 100 -11.07 -5.25 -7.89
CA THR A 100 -11.89 -4.95 -6.71
C THR A 100 -11.10 -4.14 -5.67
N VAL A 101 -9.83 -4.48 -5.44
CA VAL A 101 -8.95 -3.76 -4.50
C VAL A 101 -8.66 -2.34 -5.02
N ILE A 102 -8.34 -2.21 -6.30
CA ILE A 102 -8.08 -0.91 -6.95
C ILE A 102 -9.33 -0.01 -6.88
N ASP A 103 -10.50 -0.54 -7.22
CA ASP A 103 -11.75 0.22 -7.21
C ASP A 103 -12.12 0.66 -5.78
N THR A 104 -11.88 -0.19 -4.79
CA THR A 104 -12.10 0.15 -3.38
C THR A 104 -11.17 1.28 -2.95
N ALA A 105 -9.89 1.22 -3.34
CA ALA A 105 -8.92 2.26 -3.05
C ALA A 105 -9.26 3.60 -3.72
N ARG A 106 -9.63 3.57 -5.00
CA ARG A 106 -10.06 4.75 -5.76
C ARG A 106 -11.32 5.40 -5.16
N ARG A 107 -12.34 4.61 -4.82
CA ARG A 107 -13.58 5.10 -4.21
C ARG A 107 -13.34 5.71 -2.84
N SER A 108 -12.53 5.05 -2.01
CA SER A 108 -12.22 5.56 -0.66
C SER A 108 -11.45 6.87 -0.70
N ALA A 109 -10.55 7.03 -1.67
CA ALA A 109 -9.81 8.27 -1.90
C ALA A 109 -10.66 9.45 -2.42
N GLN A 110 -11.87 9.19 -2.95
CA GLN A 110 -12.79 10.22 -3.46
C GLN A 110 -13.80 10.73 -2.43
N ASN A 111 -13.98 10.02 -1.31
CA ASN A 111 -15.02 10.31 -0.31
C ASN A 111 -14.54 11.26 0.82
N LEU A 112 -13.58 12.14 0.53
CA LEU A 112 -12.99 13.10 1.47
C LEU A 112 -13.06 14.53 0.92
#